data_AF-A0A946MRP6-F1
#
_entry.id   AF-A0A946MRP6-F1
#
_cell.length_a   1.000
_cell.length_b   1.000
_cell.length_c   1.000
_cell.angle_alpha   90.00
_cell.angle_beta   90.00
_cell.angle_gamma   90.00
#
_symmetry.space_group_name_H-M   'P 1'
#
loop_
_entity.id
_entity.type
_entity.pdbx_description
1 polymer ?
#
loop_
_entity_poly.entity_id
_entity_poly.type
_entity_poly.pdbx_seq_one_letter_code
_entity_poly.pdbx_strand_id
1 'polypeptide(L)'
;MTLLTIARRATVMLLLLSCCWATALVAQETRYISDMVLVPVRSGPGSDYRIINRGLPSGTVLIVYGQSDDDEWIDVESPGGTRGWIRAQYLQVDPPAALLINDL
;
A
#
# COMPACT_ATOMS: atom_id res chain seq x y z
N MET A 1 17.01 -59.67 31.07
CA MET A 1 17.76 -58.83 30.11
C MET A 1 16.87 -58.18 29.02
N THR A 2 15.58 -58.50 28.93
CA THR A 2 14.65 -58.00 27.88
C THR A 2 13.86 -56.74 28.31
N LEU A 3 13.58 -56.59 29.61
CA LEU A 3 12.86 -55.42 30.16
C LEU A 3 13.66 -54.11 30.06
N LEU A 4 14.98 -54.16 30.25
CA LEU A 4 15.86 -52.98 30.19
C LEU A 4 16.03 -52.44 28.75
N THR A 5 15.95 -53.31 27.74
CA THR A 5 16.00 -52.93 26.31
C THR A 5 14.67 -52.38 25.80
N ILE A 6 13.54 -52.85 26.29
CA ILE A 6 12.20 -52.29 26.00
C ILE A 6 12.09 -50.88 26.58
N ALA A 7 12.51 -50.68 27.83
CA ALA A 7 12.50 -49.36 28.47
C ALA A 7 13.37 -48.36 27.70
N ARG A 8 14.58 -48.77 27.28
CA ARG A 8 15.52 -47.93 26.52
C ARG A 8 15.02 -47.56 25.12
N ARG A 9 14.25 -48.45 24.46
CA ARG A 9 13.60 -48.18 23.17
C ARG A 9 12.42 -47.22 23.32
N ALA A 10 11.62 -47.36 24.39
CA ALA A 10 10.52 -46.45 24.70
C ALA A 10 10.99 -45.02 25.00
N THR A 11 12.11 -44.86 25.71
CA THR A 11 12.70 -43.54 26.00
C THR A 11 13.16 -42.81 24.74
N VAL A 12 13.77 -43.53 23.78
CA VAL A 12 14.19 -42.94 22.49
C VAL A 12 12.98 -42.54 21.64
N MET A 13 11.92 -43.36 21.64
CA MET A 13 10.68 -43.05 20.92
C MET A 13 9.97 -41.81 21.52
N LEU A 14 9.98 -41.67 22.84
CA LEU A 14 9.42 -40.51 23.56
C LEU A 14 10.21 -39.22 23.26
N LEU A 15 11.54 -39.30 23.18
CA LEU A 15 12.42 -38.18 22.81
C LEU A 15 12.22 -37.73 21.36
N LEU A 16 12.04 -38.66 20.43
CA LEU A 16 11.77 -38.35 19.02
C LEU A 16 10.39 -37.72 18.82
N LEU A 17 9.38 -38.18 19.55
CA LEU A 17 8.03 -37.61 19.51
C LEU A 17 8.00 -36.17 20.08
N SER A 18 8.80 -35.90 21.12
CA SER A 18 8.99 -34.56 21.70
C SER A 18 9.65 -33.58 20.72
N CYS A 19 10.61 -34.04 19.92
CA CYS A 19 11.29 -33.22 18.90
C CYS A 19 10.35 -32.79 17.76
N CYS A 20 9.33 -33.60 17.45
CA CYS A 20 8.32 -33.28 16.42
C CYS A 20 7.31 -32.19 16.83
N TRP A 21 7.34 -31.71 18.07
CA TRP A 21 6.52 -30.57 18.52
C TRP A 21 7.25 -29.22 18.48
N ALA A 22 8.44 -29.14 17.89
CA ALA A 22 9.06 -27.86 17.55
C ALA A 22 8.30 -27.19 16.39
N THR A 23 7.10 -26.66 16.67
CA THR A 23 6.39 -25.80 15.75
C THR A 23 7.24 -24.56 15.51
N ALA A 24 7.67 -24.33 14.27
CA ALA A 24 8.27 -23.06 13.90
C ALA A 24 7.22 -21.96 14.12
N LEU A 25 7.45 -21.08 15.11
CA LEU A 25 6.64 -19.88 15.27
C LEU A 25 6.79 -19.06 13.98
N VAL A 26 5.67 -18.63 13.40
CA VAL A 26 5.76 -17.66 12.30
C VAL A 26 6.37 -16.39 12.88
N ALA A 27 7.43 -15.87 12.25
CA ALA A 27 7.96 -14.57 12.62
C ALA A 27 6.91 -13.51 12.24
N GLN A 28 6.22 -12.95 13.25
CA GLN A 28 5.22 -11.92 13.02
C GLN A 28 5.92 -10.59 12.73
N GLU A 29 5.77 -10.08 11.50
CA GLU A 29 6.29 -8.78 11.06
C GLU A 29 5.19 -7.72 11.19
N THR A 30 5.50 -6.59 11.84
CA THR A 30 4.60 -5.43 11.91
C THR A 30 4.90 -4.50 10.73
N ARG A 31 3.87 -4.07 10.00
CA ARG A 31 3.96 -3.09 8.91
C ARG A 31 2.91 -2.00 9.05
N TYR A 32 3.18 -0.86 8.42
CA TYR A 32 2.30 0.31 8.41
C TYR A 32 1.74 0.53 6.99
N ILE A 33 0.55 1.14 6.90
CA ILE A 33 0.02 1.63 5.64
C ILE A 33 0.81 2.90 5.27
N SER A 34 1.21 3.01 4.01
CA SER A 34 1.87 4.22 3.51
C SER A 34 0.84 5.34 3.34
N ASP A 35 1.17 6.53 3.84
CA ASP A 35 0.37 7.75 3.63
C ASP A 35 0.53 8.31 2.19
N MET A 36 1.41 7.72 1.39
CA MET A 36 1.64 8.14 0.00
C MET A 36 0.55 7.57 -0.92
N VAL A 37 -0.29 8.45 -1.45
CA VAL A 37 -1.28 8.13 -2.49
C VAL A 37 -0.70 8.49 -3.85
N LEU A 38 -0.83 7.59 -4.82
CA LEU A 38 -0.46 7.83 -6.22
C LEU A 38 -1.74 8.00 -7.05
N VAL A 39 -1.93 9.18 -7.62
CA VAL A 39 -3.15 9.54 -8.37
C VAL A 39 -2.88 9.51 -9.87
N PRO A 40 -3.56 8.65 -10.65
CA PRO A 40 -3.35 8.59 -12.09
C PRO A 40 -3.95 9.81 -12.80
N VAL A 41 -3.28 10.29 -13.85
CA VAL A 41 -3.80 11.32 -14.76
C VAL A 41 -4.33 10.63 -16.00
N ARG A 42 -5.53 11.00 -16.42
CA ARG A 42 -6.21 10.45 -17.60
C ARG A 42 -6.28 11.44 -18.74
N SER A 43 -6.45 10.91 -19.95
CA SER A 43 -6.60 11.70 -21.17
C SER A 43 -7.98 12.39 -21.31
N GLY A 44 -8.96 12.01 -20.50
CA GLY A 44 -10.30 12.60 -20.48
C GLY A 44 -11.06 12.30 -19.18
N PRO A 45 -12.22 12.94 -18.97
CA PRO A 45 -13.01 12.84 -17.76
C PRO A 45 -13.82 11.53 -17.75
N GLY A 46 -13.22 10.45 -17.28
CA GLY A 46 -13.90 9.15 -17.15
C GLY A 46 -12.97 7.97 -16.92
N SER A 47 -13.52 6.86 -16.43
CA SER A 47 -12.77 5.63 -16.19
C SER A 47 -12.29 4.93 -17.46
N ASP A 48 -12.91 5.22 -18.60
CA ASP A 48 -12.63 4.56 -19.88
C ASP A 48 -11.51 5.27 -20.66
N TYR A 49 -11.14 6.48 -20.23
CA TYR A 49 -10.05 7.22 -20.84
C TYR A 49 -8.69 6.66 -20.42
N ARG A 50 -7.76 6.60 -21.40
CA ARG A 50 -6.39 6.11 -21.20
C ARG A 50 -5.68 6.90 -20.09
N ILE A 51 -4.98 6.19 -19.23
CA ILE A 51 -4.04 6.74 -18.24
C ILE A 51 -2.78 7.24 -18.99
N ILE A 52 -2.48 8.53 -18.86
CA ILE A 52 -1.33 9.19 -19.49
C ILE A 52 -0.19 9.42 -18.50
N ASN A 53 -0.48 9.43 -17.20
CA ASN A 53 0.52 9.37 -16.13
C ASN A 53 0.03 8.40 -15.04
N ARG A 54 0.90 7.47 -14.63
CA ARG A 54 0.54 6.35 -13.76
C ARG A 54 0.42 6.71 -12.28
N GLY A 55 0.85 7.89 -11.85
CA GLY A 55 0.75 8.27 -10.44
C GLY A 55 1.50 9.54 -10.11
N LEU A 56 0.75 10.63 -9.94
CA LEU A 56 1.25 11.80 -9.24
C LEU A 56 1.17 11.56 -7.73
N PRO A 57 2.25 11.83 -6.97
CA PRO A 57 2.23 11.66 -5.52
C PRO A 57 1.33 12.70 -4.84
N SER A 58 0.77 12.33 -3.69
CA SER A 58 0.06 13.25 -2.81
C SER A 58 0.91 14.49 -2.49
N GLY A 59 0.27 15.66 -2.42
CA GLY A 59 0.95 16.94 -2.25
C GLY A 59 1.54 17.55 -3.53
N THR A 60 1.44 16.89 -4.68
CA THR A 60 1.80 17.51 -5.97
C THR A 60 0.92 18.74 -6.21
N VAL A 61 1.54 19.91 -6.39
CA VAL A 61 0.85 21.15 -6.74
C VAL A 61 0.43 21.09 -8.21
N LEU A 62 -0.83 21.42 -8.49
CA LEU A 62 -1.44 21.33 -9.81
C LEU A 62 -2.05 22.67 -10.21
N ILE A 63 -1.99 22.99 -11.50
CA ILE A 63 -2.74 24.12 -12.09
C ILE A 63 -4.06 23.56 -12.61
N VAL A 64 -5.18 24.21 -12.28
CA VAL A 64 -6.54 23.78 -12.68
C VAL A 64 -7.02 24.60 -13.89
N TYR A 65 -7.60 23.92 -14.87
CA TYR A 65 -8.13 24.53 -16.11
C TYR A 65 -9.65 24.42 -16.25
N GLY A 66 -10.29 23.51 -15.53
CA GLY A 66 -11.74 23.33 -15.58
C GLY A 66 -12.20 22.06 -14.88
N GLN A 67 -13.51 21.82 -14.95
CA GLN A 67 -14.18 20.63 -14.41
C GLN A 67 -15.07 20.01 -15.47
N SER A 68 -15.37 18.71 -15.34
CA SER A 68 -16.34 18.02 -16.18
C SER A 68 -17.78 18.44 -15.82
N ASP A 69 -18.73 18.19 -16.72
CA ASP A 69 -20.14 18.57 -16.53
C ASP A 69 -20.80 17.90 -15.31
N ASP A 70 -20.25 16.78 -14.83
CA ASP A 70 -20.71 16.02 -13.68
C ASP A 70 -19.92 16.31 -12.38
N ASP A 71 -18.98 17.26 -12.44
CA ASP A 71 -18.08 17.66 -11.33
C ASP A 71 -17.19 16.51 -10.76
N GLU A 72 -17.15 15.35 -11.41
CA GLU A 72 -16.35 14.22 -10.94
C GLU A 72 -14.86 14.34 -11.30
N TRP A 73 -14.53 15.16 -12.32
CA TRP A 73 -13.19 15.26 -12.89
C TRP A 73 -12.74 16.70 -13.03
N ILE A 74 -11.45 16.92 -12.79
CA ILE A 74 -10.78 18.22 -12.90
C ILE A 74 -9.67 18.12 -13.95
N ASP A 75 -9.66 19.04 -14.91
CA ASP A 75 -8.57 19.23 -15.88
C ASP A 75 -7.44 19.99 -15.19
N VAL A 76 -6.27 19.35 -15.15
CA VAL A 76 -5.11 19.83 -14.41
C VAL A 76 -3.82 19.70 -15.22
N GLU A 77 -2.82 20.49 -14.86
CA GLU A 77 -1.44 20.33 -15.34
C GLU A 77 -0.46 20.24 -14.18
N SER A 78 0.44 19.25 -14.26
CA SER A 78 1.52 19.07 -13.28
C SER A 78 2.73 19.95 -13.61
N PRO A 79 3.66 20.18 -12.65
CA PRO A 79 4.86 20.98 -12.88
C PRO A 79 5.77 20.45 -13.99
N GLY A 80 5.67 19.15 -14.31
CA GLY A 80 6.37 18.52 -15.43
C GLY A 80 5.70 18.73 -16.79
N GLY A 81 4.66 19.56 -16.89
CA GLY A 81 3.93 19.86 -18.13
C GLY A 81 2.94 18.76 -18.55
N THR A 82 2.63 17.80 -17.68
CA THR A 82 1.63 16.77 -18.00
C THR A 82 0.23 17.33 -17.72
N ARG A 83 -0.54 17.57 -18.78
CA ARG A 83 -1.95 17.99 -18.69
C ARG A 83 -2.92 16.84 -18.90
N GLY A 84 -3.97 16.78 -18.11
CA GLY A 84 -5.06 15.82 -18.24
C GLY A 84 -6.02 15.84 -17.05
N TRP A 85 -6.78 14.76 -16.87
CA TRP A 85 -7.92 14.73 -15.96
C TRP A 85 -7.65 13.85 -14.72
N ILE A 86 -8.02 14.37 -13.56
CA ILE A 86 -7.94 13.69 -12.25
C ILE A 86 -9.32 13.70 -11.60
N ARG A 87 -9.67 12.64 -10.84
CA ARG A 87 -10.91 12.62 -10.05
C ARG A 87 -10.87 13.70 -8.96
N ALA A 88 -11.94 14.48 -8.85
CA ALA A 88 -12.06 15.57 -7.89
C ALA A 88 -11.83 15.12 -6.43
N GLN A 89 -12.23 13.89 -6.07
CA GLN A 89 -12.06 13.32 -4.73
C GLN A 89 -10.60 13.26 -4.22
N TYR A 90 -9.62 13.35 -5.11
CA TYR A 90 -8.19 13.35 -4.75
C TYR A 90 -7.60 14.75 -4.60
N LEU A 91 -8.38 15.79 -4.91
CA LEU A 91 -7.94 17.17 -4.91
C LEU A 91 -8.56 17.91 -3.73
N GLN A 92 -7.78 18.78 -3.13
CA GLN A 92 -8.19 19.66 -2.06
C GLN A 92 -7.56 21.04 -2.27
N VAL A 93 -8.21 22.06 -1.74
CA VAL A 93 -7.76 23.46 -1.87
C VAL A 93 -6.59 23.74 -0.94
N ASP A 94 -6.67 23.24 0.29
CA ASP A 94 -5.65 23.48 1.30
C ASP A 94 -4.47 22.51 1.16
N PRO A 95 -3.24 22.92 1.54
CA PRO A 95 -2.10 22.01 1.58
C PRO A 95 -2.39 20.80 2.49
N PRO A 96 -2.04 19.56 2.06
CA PRO A 96 -2.17 18.39 2.93
C PRO A 96 -1.29 18.52 4.17
N ALA A 97 -1.73 17.93 5.28
CA ALA A 97 -1.07 18.03 6.58
C ALA A 97 0.42 17.67 6.54
N ALA A 98 0.82 16.73 5.68
CA ALA A 98 2.22 16.36 5.47
C ALA A 98 3.13 17.51 5.00
N LEU A 99 2.58 18.52 4.31
CA LEU A 99 3.32 19.71 3.92
C LEU A 99 3.44 20.73 5.06
N LEU A 100 2.47 20.75 5.99
CA LEU A 100 2.41 21.73 7.07
C LEU A 100 3.25 21.34 8.30
N ILE A 101 3.53 20.05 8.49
CA ILE A 101 4.20 19.54 9.70
C ILE A 101 5.65 20.04 9.84
N ASN A 102 6.30 20.40 8.74
CA ASN A 102 7.68 20.90 8.73
C ASN A 102 7.78 22.40 9.06
N ASP A 103 6.66 23.11 9.08
CA ASP A 103 6.58 24.55 9.35
C ASP A 103 6.20 24.85 10.83
N LEU A 104 6.17 23.82 11.69
CA LEU A 104 5.91 23.89 13.13
C LEU A 104 7.21 23.79 13.94
#